data_AF-A0AAN0IQR7-F1
#
_entry.id   AF-A0AAN0IQR7-F1
#
_cell.length_a   1.000
_cell.length_b   1.000
_cell.length_c   1.000
_cell.angle_alpha   90.00
_cell.angle_beta   90.00
_cell.angle_gamma   90.00
#
_symmetry.space_group_name_H-M   'P 1'
#
loop_
_entity.id
_entity.type
_entity.pdbx_description
1 polymer ?
#
loop_
_entity_poly.entity_id
_entity_poly.type
_entity_poly.pdbx_seq_one_letter_code
_entity_poly.pdbx_strand_id
1 'polypeptide(L)'
;EYAHGGFVNALNSVYRSIETSIADDLGNKRLVITGHSLGGALASLLTFNLSVEYRDSEPVLYVYGCPPVGDENLSAFFEGKPSYVITIQGDPVSTGTLVTIGPWAGLYKPMEEFYLPKAAGHSLSDYIEQLEKLNEKKLALIFE
;
A
#
# COMPACT_ATOMS: atom_id res chain seq x y z
N GLU A 1 10.59 -2.85 -13.99
CA GLU A 1 9.29 -2.98 -13.29
C GLU A 1 8.22 -2.31 -14.14
N TYR A 2 7.01 -2.87 -14.16
CA TYR A 2 5.85 -2.28 -14.83
C TYR A 2 4.75 -2.03 -13.80
N ALA A 3 4.12 -0.85 -13.87
CA ALA A 3 3.00 -0.48 -13.02
C ALA A 3 1.84 0.03 -13.88
N HIS A 4 0.63 0.04 -13.31
CA HIS A 4 -0.54 0.57 -13.99
C HIS A 4 -0.35 2.06 -14.34
N GLY A 5 -0.37 2.40 -15.63
CA GLY A 5 -0.07 3.75 -16.12
C GLY A 5 -0.95 4.84 -15.52
N GLY A 6 -2.20 4.54 -15.18
CA GLY A 6 -3.08 5.49 -14.48
C GLY A 6 -2.58 5.84 -13.07
N PHE A 7 -2.04 4.88 -12.33
CA PHE A 7 -1.50 5.11 -10.98
C PHE A 7 -0.17 5.86 -11.05
N VAL A 8 0.68 5.48 -12.02
CA VAL A 8 1.95 6.18 -12.29
C VAL A 8 1.69 7.65 -12.63
N ASN A 9 0.76 7.94 -13.54
CA ASN A 9 0.42 9.31 -13.91
C ASN A 9 -0.16 10.11 -12.73
N ALA A 10 -1.02 9.49 -11.92
CA ALA A 10 -1.58 10.13 -10.74
C ALA A 10 -0.50 10.46 -9.70
N LEU A 11 0.41 9.54 -9.40
CA LEU A 11 1.55 9.79 -8.51
C LEU A 11 2.44 10.90 -9.06
N ASN A 12 2.83 10.82 -10.34
CA ASN A 12 3.71 11.80 -10.98
C ASN A 12 3.15 13.23 -10.92
N SER A 13 1.83 13.39 -10.93
CA SER A 13 1.18 14.71 -10.82
C SER A 13 1.41 15.41 -9.48
N VAL A 14 1.75 14.65 -8.43
CA VAL A 14 1.95 15.16 -7.05
C VAL A 14 3.34 14.86 -6.49
N TYR A 15 4.14 14.00 -7.14
CA TYR A 15 5.40 13.47 -6.64
C TYR A 15 6.35 14.56 -6.14
N ARG A 16 6.58 15.60 -6.95
CA ARG A 16 7.52 16.68 -6.60
C ARG A 16 7.11 17.44 -5.34
N SER A 17 5.81 17.65 -5.13
CA SER A 17 5.31 18.30 -3.91
C SER A 17 5.54 17.41 -2.69
N ILE A 18 5.30 16.11 -2.81
CA ILE A 18 5.55 15.13 -1.75
C ILE A 18 7.06 15.07 -1.42
N GLU A 19 7.91 14.91 -2.43
CA GLU A 19 9.37 14.83 -2.31
C GLU A 19 9.93 16.06 -1.59
N THR A 20 9.49 17.27 -1.98
CA THR A 20 9.91 18.51 -1.33
C THR A 20 9.55 18.51 0.15
N SER A 21 8.30 18.17 0.50
CA SER A 21 7.86 18.12 1.89
C SER A 21 8.61 17.07 2.71
N ILE A 22 8.93 15.92 2.13
CA ILE A 22 9.70 14.87 2.83
C ILE A 22 11.14 15.33 3.05
N ALA A 23 11.79 15.90 2.03
CA ALA A 23 13.17 16.39 2.12
C ALA A 23 13.33 17.45 3.21
N ASP A 24 12.34 18.34 3.37
CA ASP A 24 12.37 19.41 4.36
C ASP A 24 12.16 18.90 5.80
N ASP A 25 11.34 17.85 5.99
CA ASP A 25 10.85 17.46 7.33
C ASP A 25 11.34 16.10 7.86
N LEU A 26 11.90 15.22 7.03
CA LEU A 26 12.18 13.82 7.40
C LEU A 26 13.24 13.71 8.50
N GLY A 27 14.42 14.31 8.30
CA GLY A 27 15.56 14.18 9.24
C GLY A 27 15.82 12.72 9.63
N ASN A 28 15.82 12.42 10.94
CA ASN A 28 16.00 11.06 11.49
C ASN A 28 14.67 10.37 11.86
N LYS A 29 13.53 10.86 11.35
CA LYS A 29 12.22 10.27 11.66
C LYS A 29 11.96 9.04 10.79
N ARG A 30 11.15 8.12 11.30
CA ARG A 30 10.61 7.00 10.50
C ARG A 30 9.61 7.54 9.47
N LEU A 31 9.75 7.12 8.22
CA LEU A 31 8.78 7.44 7.18
C LEU A 31 7.70 6.35 7.11
N VAL A 32 6.46 6.72 7.40
CA VAL A 32 5.29 5.82 7.25
C VAL A 32 4.44 6.34 6.10
N ILE A 33 4.20 5.46 5.12
CA ILE A 33 3.45 5.76 3.92
C ILE A 33 2.18 4.93 3.96
N THR A 34 1.04 5.59 3.74
CA THR A 34 -0.26 4.91 3.78
C THR A 34 -1.21 5.42 2.72
N GLY A 35 -2.21 4.61 2.41
CA GLY A 35 -3.23 4.97 1.45
C GLY A 35 -4.35 3.94 1.39
N HIS A 36 -5.51 4.40 0.91
CA HIS A 36 -6.69 3.58 0.72
C HIS A 36 -7.08 3.51 -0.75
N SER A 37 -7.53 2.36 -1.25
CA SER A 37 -8.01 2.19 -2.62
C SER A 37 -6.96 2.65 -3.65
N LEU A 38 -7.30 3.58 -4.56
CA LEU A 38 -6.36 4.26 -5.44
C LEU A 38 -5.15 4.83 -4.67
N GLY A 39 -5.39 5.48 -3.52
CA GLY A 39 -4.33 6.00 -2.67
C GLY A 39 -3.38 4.91 -2.17
N GLY A 40 -3.86 3.68 -1.97
CA GLY A 40 -3.02 2.53 -1.64
C GLY A 40 -2.05 2.17 -2.77
N ALA A 41 -2.52 2.22 -4.02
CA ALA A 41 -1.65 2.00 -5.17
C ALA A 41 -0.59 3.13 -5.32
N LEU A 42 -0.99 4.39 -5.11
CA LEU A 42 -0.08 5.53 -5.14
C LEU A 42 0.96 5.44 -4.01
N ALA A 43 0.54 5.08 -2.79
CA ALA A 43 1.40 4.86 -1.65
C ALA A 43 2.43 3.74 -1.91
N SER A 44 2.02 2.68 -2.59
CA SER A 44 2.91 1.57 -2.97
C SER A 44 3.98 2.06 -3.96
N LEU A 45 3.59 2.76 -5.02
CA LEU A 45 4.54 3.33 -5.99
C LEU A 45 5.46 4.40 -5.36
N LEU A 46 4.91 5.22 -4.47
CA LEU A 46 5.68 6.22 -3.73
C LEU A 46 6.73 5.54 -2.84
N THR A 47 6.36 4.47 -2.15
CA THR A 47 7.29 3.69 -1.31
C THR A 47 8.42 3.10 -2.14
N PHE A 48 8.11 2.57 -3.32
CA PHE A 48 9.12 2.09 -4.27
C PHE A 48 10.13 3.19 -4.61
N ASN A 49 9.64 4.37 -5.04
CA ASN A 49 10.51 5.49 -5.41
C ASN A 49 11.36 5.99 -4.22
N LEU A 50 10.73 6.25 -3.08
CA LEU A 50 11.40 6.83 -1.91
C LEU A 50 12.37 5.86 -1.23
N SER A 51 12.14 4.55 -1.32
CA SER A 51 13.08 3.57 -0.77
C SER A 51 14.41 3.53 -1.52
N VAL A 52 14.44 3.98 -2.78
CA VAL A 52 15.68 4.12 -3.55
C VAL A 52 16.46 5.36 -3.11
N GLU A 53 15.74 6.46 -2.85
CA GLU A 53 16.28 7.78 -2.49
C GLU A 53 16.66 7.89 -1.00
N TYR A 54 15.86 7.32 -0.11
CA TYR A 54 15.96 7.43 1.34
C TYR A 54 16.21 6.07 2.01
N ARG A 55 17.21 5.33 1.52
CA ARG A 55 17.54 3.97 1.99
C ARG A 55 17.70 3.88 3.51
N ASP A 56 18.27 4.90 4.13
CA ASP A 56 18.53 4.94 5.58
C ASP A 56 17.26 5.14 6.43
N SER A 57 16.16 5.61 5.82
CA SER A 57 14.90 5.85 6.54
C SER A 57 13.96 4.64 6.58
N GLU A 58 14.29 3.60 5.82
CA GLU A 58 13.53 2.35 5.67
C GLU A 58 11.99 2.57 5.67
N PRO A 59 11.44 3.15 4.58
CA PRO A 59 10.04 3.53 4.54
C PRO A 59 9.11 2.35 4.80
N VAL A 60 8.09 2.57 5.64
CA VAL A 60 7.13 1.53 6.02
C VAL A 60 5.78 1.79 5.37
N LEU A 61 5.23 0.78 4.70
CA LEU A 61 4.01 0.89 3.92
C LEU A 61 2.85 0.16 4.61
N TYR A 62 1.76 0.89 4.86
CA TYR A 62 0.48 0.33 5.29
C TYR A 62 -0.63 0.75 4.33
N VAL A 63 -1.21 -0.18 3.59
CA VAL A 63 -2.28 0.16 2.62
C VAL A 63 -3.55 -0.62 2.87
N TYR A 64 -4.68 0.03 2.65
CA TYR A 64 -6.01 -0.50 2.95
C TYR A 64 -6.81 -0.62 1.67
N GLY A 65 -7.36 -1.79 1.37
CA GLY A 65 -8.14 -1.94 0.15
C GLY A 65 -7.33 -1.72 -1.13
N CYS A 66 -6.01 -1.95 -1.10
CA CYS A 66 -5.12 -1.64 -2.22
C CYS A 66 -5.44 -2.56 -3.43
N PRO A 67 -5.66 -2.03 -4.64
CA PRO A 67 -5.75 -2.86 -5.83
C PRO A 67 -4.37 -3.42 -6.21
N PRO A 68 -4.29 -4.41 -7.12
CA PRO A 68 -3.04 -4.76 -7.76
C PRO A 68 -2.39 -3.51 -8.38
N VAL A 69 -1.06 -3.37 -8.28
CA VAL A 69 -0.34 -2.13 -8.64
C VAL A 69 0.57 -2.32 -9.86
N GLY A 70 1.25 -3.47 -9.97
CA GLY A 70 2.24 -3.72 -11.01
C GLY A 70 2.60 -5.19 -11.20
N ASP A 71 3.69 -5.41 -11.93
CA ASP A 71 4.20 -6.73 -12.30
C ASP A 71 4.94 -7.45 -11.16
N GLU A 72 5.36 -8.68 -11.42
CA GLU A 72 6.11 -9.50 -10.46
C GLU A 72 7.41 -8.85 -9.99
N ASN A 73 8.06 -8.03 -10.82
CA ASN A 73 9.28 -7.33 -10.46
C ASN A 73 9.02 -6.23 -9.41
N LEU A 74 7.93 -5.47 -9.57
CA LEU A 74 7.51 -4.49 -8.55
C LEU A 74 7.19 -5.18 -7.23
N SER A 75 6.59 -6.37 -7.28
CA SER A 75 6.25 -7.12 -6.06
C SER A 75 7.47 -7.73 -5.40
N ALA A 76 8.40 -8.28 -6.18
CA ALA A 76 9.67 -8.78 -5.67
C ALA A 76 10.48 -7.68 -4.96
N PHE A 77 10.31 -6.41 -5.34
CA PHE A 77 10.92 -5.31 -4.62
C PHE A 77 10.47 -5.23 -3.16
N PHE A 78 9.19 -5.53 -2.86
CA PHE A 78 8.65 -5.45 -1.49
C PHE A 78 9.01 -6.66 -0.62
N GLU A 79 9.61 -7.70 -1.19
CA GLU A 79 10.08 -8.85 -0.41
C GLU A 79 11.12 -8.41 0.63
N GLY A 80 10.83 -8.74 1.89
CA GLY A 80 11.67 -8.37 3.03
C GLY A 80 11.69 -6.88 3.38
N LYS A 81 10.79 -6.07 2.82
CA LYS A 81 10.62 -4.65 3.19
C LYS A 81 9.30 -4.45 3.94
N PRO A 82 9.27 -3.63 5.00
CA PRO A 82 8.11 -3.48 5.87
C PRO A 82 6.91 -2.88 5.09
N SER A 83 6.11 -3.77 4.51
CA SER A 83 5.01 -3.45 3.61
C SER A 83 3.84 -4.37 3.89
N TYR A 84 2.71 -3.75 4.20
CA TYR A 84 1.58 -4.44 4.79
C TYR A 84 0.31 -4.03 4.05
N VAL A 85 -0.42 -5.02 3.53
CA VAL A 85 -1.72 -4.82 2.90
C VAL A 85 -2.80 -5.31 3.82
N ILE A 86 -3.75 -4.45 4.15
CA ILE A 86 -4.91 -4.79 4.93
C ILE A 86 -6.10 -4.87 3.97
N THR A 87 -6.76 -6.03 3.96
CA THR A 87 -7.86 -6.34 3.05
C THR A 87 -9.05 -6.89 3.81
N ILE A 88 -10.24 -6.33 3.57
CA ILE A 88 -11.48 -6.98 3.99
C ILE A 88 -11.73 -8.19 3.09
N GLN A 89 -11.99 -9.36 3.70
CA GLN A 89 -12.29 -10.55 2.91
C GLN A 89 -13.47 -10.33 1.98
N GLY A 90 -13.24 -10.50 0.68
CA GLY A 90 -14.26 -10.32 -0.36
C GLY A 90 -14.32 -8.92 -0.95
N ASP A 91 -13.41 -8.01 -0.60
CA ASP A 91 -13.27 -6.71 -1.28
C ASP A 91 -12.88 -6.91 -2.77
N PRO A 92 -13.76 -6.53 -3.73
CA PRO A 92 -13.51 -6.76 -5.15
C PRO A 92 -12.39 -5.87 -5.73
N VAL A 93 -12.05 -4.77 -5.06
CA VAL A 93 -10.95 -3.89 -5.47
C VAL A 93 -9.61 -4.54 -5.14
N SER A 94 -9.45 -5.02 -3.90
CA SER A 94 -8.20 -5.67 -3.46
C SER A 94 -7.93 -6.98 -4.16
N THR A 95 -8.98 -7.77 -4.40
CA THR A 95 -8.85 -9.05 -5.10
C THR A 95 -8.52 -8.89 -6.60
N GLY A 96 -8.46 -7.67 -7.12
CA GLY A 96 -8.21 -7.41 -8.55
C GLY A 96 -9.38 -7.82 -9.45
N THR A 97 -10.53 -8.15 -8.86
CA THR A 97 -11.75 -8.51 -9.59
C THR A 97 -12.35 -7.30 -10.31
N LEU A 98 -12.24 -6.11 -9.71
CA LEU A 98 -12.73 -4.86 -10.30
C LEU A 98 -11.65 -4.07 -11.05
N VAL A 99 -10.38 -4.23 -10.67
CA VAL A 99 -9.24 -3.55 -11.29
C VAL A 99 -8.24 -4.59 -11.77
N THR A 100 -8.25 -4.84 -13.08
CA THR A 100 -7.36 -5.80 -13.73
C THR A 100 -6.23 -5.06 -14.45
N ILE A 101 -4.98 -5.31 -14.06
CA ILE A 101 -3.80 -4.79 -14.77
C ILE A 101 -3.34 -5.81 -15.82
N GLY A 102 -4.04 -5.85 -16.97
CA GLY A 102 -3.70 -6.78 -18.05
C GLY A 102 -3.71 -8.26 -17.62
N PRO A 103 -2.94 -9.15 -18.27
CA PRO A 103 -2.86 -10.57 -17.87
C PRO A 103 -2.14 -10.79 -16.52
N TRP A 104 -1.69 -9.71 -15.88
CA TRP A 104 -0.89 -9.70 -14.65
C TRP A 104 -1.74 -9.48 -13.40
N ALA A 105 -3.05 -9.74 -13.50
CA ALA A 105 -3.98 -9.66 -12.39
C ALA A 105 -3.50 -10.54 -11.22
N GLY A 106 -3.38 -9.94 -10.03
CA GLY A 106 -2.98 -10.65 -8.80
C GLY A 106 -1.50 -10.60 -8.46
N LEU A 107 -0.68 -9.78 -9.15
CA LEU A 107 0.75 -9.78 -8.91
C LEU A 107 1.24 -8.87 -7.79
N TYR A 108 0.47 -7.93 -7.25
CA TYR A 108 0.94 -7.12 -6.12
C TYR A 108 1.11 -7.99 -4.87
N LYS A 109 2.35 -8.22 -4.44
CA LYS A 109 2.67 -8.93 -3.20
C LYS A 109 3.41 -7.99 -2.24
N PRO A 110 2.77 -7.56 -1.15
CA PRO A 110 3.49 -6.93 -0.04
C PRO A 110 4.32 -7.97 0.72
N MET A 111 5.08 -7.52 1.72
CA MET A 111 5.73 -8.41 2.68
C MET A 111 4.71 -9.24 3.45
N GLU A 112 3.63 -8.62 3.94
CA GLU A 112 2.53 -9.33 4.57
C GLU A 112 1.16 -8.80 4.13
N GLU A 113 0.19 -9.72 4.04
CA GLU A 113 -1.20 -9.40 3.74
C GLU A 113 -2.10 -9.89 4.88
N PHE A 114 -2.85 -8.95 5.46
CA PHE A 114 -3.77 -9.19 6.56
C PHE A 114 -5.21 -9.16 6.09
N TYR A 115 -5.90 -10.27 6.32
CA TYR A 115 -7.31 -10.41 5.98
C TYR A 115 -8.20 -10.11 7.19
N LEU A 116 -8.86 -8.95 7.16
CA LEU A 116 -9.93 -8.61 8.09
C LEU A 116 -11.17 -9.48 7.83
N PRO A 117 -12.00 -9.75 8.86
CA PRO A 117 -13.22 -10.55 8.69
C PRO A 117 -14.10 -10.05 7.54
N LYS A 118 -14.81 -10.98 6.90
CA LYS A 118 -15.73 -10.65 5.80
C LYS A 118 -16.76 -9.62 6.26
N ALA A 119 -16.73 -8.47 5.61
CA ALA A 119 -17.69 -7.39 5.77
C ALA A 119 -18.10 -6.89 4.38
N ALA A 120 -19.27 -6.27 4.29
CA ALA A 120 -19.65 -5.59 3.06
C ALA A 120 -18.95 -4.23 3.03
N GLY A 121 -18.20 -3.94 1.97
CA GLY A 121 -17.69 -2.59 1.75
C GLY A 121 -16.25 -2.54 1.25
N HIS A 122 -15.92 -1.35 0.73
CA HIS A 122 -14.58 -0.97 0.28
C HIS A 122 -14.22 0.42 0.86
N SER A 123 -15.10 1.05 1.63
CA SER A 123 -14.84 2.40 2.13
C SER A 123 -13.80 2.35 3.25
N LEU A 124 -13.02 3.43 3.41
CA LEU A 124 -12.06 3.52 4.52
C LEU A 124 -12.75 3.35 5.88
N SER A 125 -14.00 3.81 6.02
CA SER A 125 -14.79 3.61 7.23
C SER A 125 -15.04 2.13 7.54
N ASP A 126 -15.30 1.30 6.53
CA ASP A 126 -15.47 -0.14 6.71
C ASP A 126 -14.16 -0.77 7.23
N TYR A 127 -13.02 -0.35 6.70
CA TYR A 127 -11.70 -0.81 7.14
C TYR A 127 -11.43 -0.43 8.60
N ILE A 128 -11.67 0.82 8.97
CA ILE A 128 -11.49 1.30 10.34
C ILE A 128 -12.42 0.55 11.30
N GLU A 129 -13.70 0.39 10.95
CA GLU A 129 -14.67 -0.32 11.79
C GLU A 129 -14.26 -1.79 12.03
N GLN A 130 -13.69 -2.45 11.02
CA GLN A 130 -13.17 -3.81 11.18
C GLN A 130 -11.92 -3.87 12.07
N LEU A 131 -11.02 -2.88 11.97
CA LEU A 131 -9.83 -2.78 12.81
C LEU A 131 -10.19 -2.51 14.27
N GLU A 132 -11.16 -1.64 14.54
CA GLU A 132 -11.63 -1.31 15.89
C GLU A 132 -12.26 -2.52 16.61
N LYS A 133 -12.73 -3.52 15.87
CA LYS A 133 -13.26 -4.78 16.41
C LYS A 133 -12.17 -5.78 16.78
N LEU A 134 -10.92 -5.56 16.38
CA LEU A 134 -9.81 -6.44 16.71
C LEU A 134 -9.34 -6.21 18.15
N ASN A 135 -8.87 -7.27 18.78
CA ASN A 135 -8.20 -7.14 20.08
C ASN A 135 -6.75 -6.65 19.92
N GLU A 136 -6.16 -6.19 21.01
CA GLU A 136 -4.78 -5.66 21.05
C GLU A 136 -3.78 -6.64 20.45
N LYS A 137 -3.91 -7.95 20.75
CA LYS A 137 -3.01 -8.98 20.20
C LYS A 137 -3.07 -9.06 18.67
N LYS A 138 -4.24 -8.89 18.06
CA LYS A 138 -4.38 -8.88 16.60
C LYS A 138 -3.91 -7.57 15.98
N LEU A 139 -4.13 -6.44 16.64
CA LEU A 139 -3.63 -5.14 16.19
C LEU A 139 -2.10 -5.09 16.23
N ALA A 140 -1.49 -5.67 17.28
CA ALA A 140 -0.05 -5.84 17.41
C ALA A 140 0.54 -6.59 16.21
N LEU A 141 -0.08 -7.69 15.77
CA LEU A 141 0.37 -8.42 14.58
C LEU A 141 0.35 -7.57 13.30
N ILE A 142 -0.49 -6.54 13.23
CA ILE A 142 -0.60 -5.68 12.05
C ILE A 142 0.38 -4.50 12.13
N PHE A 143 0.59 -3.91 13.30
CA PHE A 143 1.25 -2.60 13.45
C PHE A 143 2.56 -2.59 14.26
N GLU A 144 3.03 -3.74 14.77
CA GLU A 144 4.36 -3.87 15.42
C GLU A 144 5.52 -3.98 14.43
#